data_AF-A0A6A5F4J3-F1
#
_entry.id   AF-A0A6A5F4J3-F1
#
_cell.length_a   1.000
_cell.length_b   1.000
_cell.length_c   1.000
_cell.angle_alpha   90.00
_cell.angle_beta   90.00
_cell.angle_gamma   90.00
#
_symmetry.space_group_name_H-M   'P 1'
#
loop_
_entity.id
_entity.type
_entity.pdbx_description
1 polymer ?
#
loop_
_entity_poly.entity_id
_entity_poly.type
_entity_poly.pdbx_seq_one_letter_code
_entity_poly.pdbx_strand_id
1 'polypeptide(L)' 'MKVTLIETQLLSEYVIRTFAVEKRGVAEIREIRQFHFTGWPDHGVPLHATGLLGFIRRVKAKTPPTAGPTVVHCR' A
#
# COMPACT_ATOMS: atom_id res chain seq x y z
N MET A 1 8.88 -1.74 -18.21
CA MET A 1 7.80 -1.36 -17.27
C MET A 1 8.09 0.07 -16.85
N LYS A 2 7.07 0.93 -16.81
CA LYS A 2 7.19 2.30 -16.32
C LYS A 2 6.28 2.44 -15.10
N VAL A 3 6.81 3.05 -14.04
CA VAL A 3 6.10 3.28 -12.78
C VAL A 3 6.16 4.77 -12.50
N THR A 4 4.99 5.39 -12.39
CA THR A 4 4.87 6.83 -12.15
C THR A 4 4.14 7.04 -10.83
N LEU A 5 4.74 7.76 -9.89
CA LEU A 5 4.07 8.17 -8.66
C LEU A 5 3.04 9.26 -8.99
N ILE A 6 1.78 9.02 -8.65
CA ILE A 6 0.67 9.95 -8.86
C ILE A 6 0.40 10.76 -7.59
N GLU A 7 0.32 10.06 -6.45
CA GLU A 7 -0.14 10.64 -5.20
C GLU A 7 0.59 10.01 -4.01
N THR A 8 0.82 10.82 -2.97
CA THR A 8 1.27 10.36 -1.66
C THR A 8 0.39 10.94 -0.57
N GLN A 9 -0.18 10.07 0.28
CA GLN A 9 -0.94 10.45 1.46
C GLN A 9 -0.14 10.05 2.71
N LEU A 10 0.19 11.04 3.54
CA LEU A 10 0.89 10.85 4.80
C LEU A 10 -0.12 10.76 5.95
N LEU A 11 -0.04 9.70 6.74
CA LEU A 11 -0.81 9.51 7.97
C LEU A 11 0.13 9.15 9.12
N SER A 12 -0.40 9.11 10.34
CA SER A 12 0.41 8.95 11.56
C SER A 12 1.26 7.67 11.58
N GLU A 13 0.71 6.53 11.14
CA GLU A 13 1.37 5.22 11.26
C GLU A 13 1.53 4.50 9.92
N TYR A 14 1.13 5.14 8.81
CA TYR A 14 1.32 4.58 7.48
C TYR A 14 1.30 5.64 6.38
N VAL A 15 1.90 5.30 5.24
CA VAL A 15 1.90 6.10 4.02
C VAL A 15 1.16 5.32 2.93
N ILE A 16 0.31 6.01 2.17
CA ILE A 16 -0.29 5.44 0.95
C ILE A 16 0.35 6.11 -0.26
N ARG A 17 0.83 5.32 -1.21
CA ARG A 17 1.32 5.80 -2.51
C ARG A 17 0.49 5.22 -3.64
N THR A 18 0.01 6.08 -4.53
CA THR A 18 -0.72 5.68 -5.74
C THR A 18 0.21 5.79 -6.94
N PHE A 19 0.32 4.71 -7.72
CA PHE A 19 1.17 4.62 -8.90
C PHE A 19 0.35 4.32 -10.15
N ALA A 20 0.71 4.95 -11.27
CA ALA A 20 0.37 4.48 -12.60
C ALA A 20 1.47 3.53 -13.08
N VAL A 21 1.10 2.30 -13.43
CA VAL A 21 2.01 1.28 -13.93
C VAL A 21 1.66 0.91 -15.36
N GLU A 22 2.65 1.03 -16.24
CA GLU A 22 2.53 0.77 -17.66
C GLU A 22 3.48 -0.37 -18.06
N LYS A 23 2.95 -1.38 -18.76
CA LYS A 23 3.74 -2.48 -19.31
C LYS A 23 4.07 -2.19 -20.78
N ARG A 24 5.35 -2.29 -21.15
CA ARG A 24 5.79 -2.06 -22.53
C ARG A 24 5.09 -3.04 -23.47
N GLY A 25 4.53 -2.54 -24.57
CA GLY A 25 3.82 -3.35 -25.55
C GLY A 25 2.39 -3.73 -25.16
N VAL A 26 1.87 -3.24 -24.03
CA VAL A 26 0.47 -3.39 -23.63
C VAL A 26 -0.14 -2.01 -23.48
N ALA A 27 -1.22 -1.73 -24.21
CA ALA A 27 -1.96 -0.47 -24.14
C ALA A 27 -2.91 -0.43 -22.93
N GLU A 28 -2.39 -0.75 -21.74
CA GLU A 28 -3.12 -0.75 -20.47
C GLU A 28 -2.31 0.01 -19.43
N ILE A 29 -2.96 0.95 -18.75
CA ILE A 29 -2.42 1.65 -17.58
C ILE A 29 -3.14 1.12 -16.35
N ARG A 30 -2.39 0.62 -15.38
CA ARG A 30 -2.94 0.07 -14.14
C ARG A 30 -2.64 1.01 -12.97
N GLU A 31 -3.65 1.30 -12.16
CA GLU A 31 -3.45 1.95 -10.88
C GLU A 31 -3.02 0.91 -9.84
N ILE A 32 -1.90 1.16 -9.15
CA ILE A 32 -1.42 0.33 -8.03
C ILE A 32 -1.29 1.23 -6.80
N ARG A 33 -1.86 0.78 -5.68
CA ARG A 33 -1.71 1.45 -4.38
C ARG A 33 -0.80 0.64 -3.46
N GLN A 34 0.29 1.27 -3.01
CA GLN A 34 1.16 0.74 -1.96
C GLN A 34 0.71 1.30 -0.62
N PHE A 35 0.51 0.40 0.34
CA PHE A 35 0.25 0.74 1.74
C PHE A 35 1.50 0.39 2.55
N HIS A 36 2.17 1.40 3.08
CA HIS A 36 3.42 1.24 3.82
C HIS A 36 3.18 1.54 5.29
N PHE A 37 3.06 0.49 6.13
CA PHE A 37 2.97 0.65 7.57
C PHE A 37 4.31 1.08 8.14
N THR A 38 4.36 2.26 8.76
CA THR A 38 5.59 2.88 9.30
C THR A 38 5.61 2.87 10.83
N GLY A 39 4.52 2.43 11.48
CA GLY A 39 4.41 2.36 12.94
C GLY A 39 5.04 1.12 13.58
N TRP A 40 5.74 0.26 12.82
CA TRP A 40 6.42 -0.91 13.39
C TRP A 40 7.79 -0.50 13.97
N PRO A 41 8.09 -0.78 15.25
CA PRO A 41 9.35 -0.38 15.87
C PRO A 41 10.53 -1.21 15.38
N ASP A 42 11.75 -0.67 15.49
CA ASP A 42 12.98 -1.39 15.13
C ASP A 42 13.19 -2.66 15.98
N HIS A 43 12.72 -2.64 17.23
CA HIS A 43 12.79 -3.77 18.15
C HIS A 43 11.42 -4.16 18.69
N GLY A 44 11.13 -5.46 18.67
CA GLY A 44 9.89 -6.01 19.21
C GLY A 44 8.68 -5.75 18.32
N VAL A 45 7.57 -5.37 18.95
CA VAL A 45 6.26 -5.19 18.30
C VAL A 45 5.61 -3.89 18.78
N PRO A 46 4.65 -3.31 18.03
CA PRO A 46 3.91 -2.14 18.48
C PRO A 46 3.28 -2.35 19.87
N LEU A 47 3.37 -1.34 20.74
CA LEU A 47 2.79 -1.36 22.08
C LEU A 47 1.26 -1.58 22.06
N HIS A 48 0.59 -1.02 21.04
CA HIS A 48 -0.85 -1.13 20.85
C HIS A 48 -1.16 -1.57 19.42
N ALA A 49 -2.13 -2.47 19.26
CA ALA A 49 -2.56 -2.97 17.96
C ALA A 49 -3.40 -1.96 17.16
N THR A 50 -3.84 -0.85 17.76
CA THR A 50 -4.77 0.11 17.17
C THR A 50 -4.32 0.60 15.79
N GLY A 51 -3.04 0.96 15.66
CA GLY A 51 -2.47 1.43 14.40
C GLY A 51 -2.50 0.39 13.30
N LEU A 52 -2.02 -0.81 13.62
CA LEU A 52 -2.01 -1.93 12.69
C LEU A 52 -3.42 -2.35 12.27
N LEU A 53 -4.38 -2.37 13.20
CA LEU A 53 -5.79 -2.66 12.90
C LEU A 53 -6.42 -1.57 12.00
N GLY A 54 -6.13 -0.29 12.27
CA GLY A 54 -6.54 0.82 11.41
C GLY A 54 -5.97 0.70 9.99
N PHE A 55 -4.69 0.36 9.89
CA PHE A 55 -4.00 0.09 8.63
C PHE A 55 -4.66 -1.06 7.85
N ILE A 56 -4.90 -2.21 8.48
CA ILE A 56 -5.55 -3.37 7.84
C ILE A 56 -6.95 -3.03 7.35
N ARG A 57 -7.75 -2.31 8.16
CA ARG A 57 -9.09 -1.85 7.75
C ARG A 57 -9.01 -0.94 6.53
N ARG A 58 -8.02 -0.05 6.47
CA ARG A 58 -7.79 0.84 5.32
C ARG A 58 -7.41 0.07 4.06
N VAL A 59 -6.50 -0.92 4.17
CA VAL A 59 -6.10 -1.79 3.04
C VAL A 59 -7.32 -2.52 2.48
N LYS A 60 -8.10 -3.18 3.35
CA LYS A 60 -9.31 -3.92 2.93
C LYS A 60 -10.33 -3.01 2.25
N ALA A 61 -10.63 -1.85 2.84
CA ALA A 61 -11.61 -0.90 2.29
C ALA A 61 -11.19 -0.30 0.93
N LYS A 62 -9.88 -0.23 0.66
CA LYS A 62 -9.34 0.34 -0.58
C LYS A 62 -8.97 -0.73 -1.62
N THR A 63 -9.01 -2.02 -1.29
CA THR A 63 -8.72 -3.11 -2.24
C THR A 63 -9.96 -3.39 -3.09
N PRO A 64 -9.89 -3.22 -4.43
CA PRO A 64 -11.02 -3.54 -5.30
C PRO A 64 -11.38 -5.04 -5.23
N PRO A 65 -12.66 -5.44 -5.23
CA PRO A 65 -13.06 -6.85 -5.23
C PRO A 65 -12.58 -7.65 -6.45
N THR A 66 -12.31 -6.95 -7.55
CA THR A 66 -11.81 -7.50 -8.82
C THR A 66 -10.28 -7.54 -8.91
N ALA A 67 -9.58 -7.03 -7.90
CA ALA A 67 -8.12 -7.06 -7.89
C ALA A 67 -7.60 -8.49 -7.72
N GLY A 68 -6.41 -8.76 -8.28
CA GLY A 68 -5.67 -9.98 -7.96
C GLY A 68 -5.21 -10.02 -6.50
N PRO A 69 -4.44 -11.06 -6.12
CA PRO A 69 -3.94 -11.21 -4.75
C PRO A 69 -3.16 -9.98 -4.26
N THR A 70 -3.39 -9.60 -3.00
CA THR A 70 -2.60 -8.55 -2.34
C THR A 70 -1.17 -9.03 -2.12
N VAL A 71 -0.19 -8.30 -2.65
CA VAL A 71 1.23 -8.55 -2.38
C VAL A 71 1.59 -7.93 -1.03
N VAL A 72 2.15 -8.73 -0.13
CA VAL A 72 2.62 -8.32 1.20
C VAL A 72 4.11 -8.62 1.29
N HIS A 73 4.90 -7.71 1.84
CA HIS A 73 6.32 -7.91 2.04
C HIS A 73 6.81 -7.24 3.33
N CYS A 74 7.87 -7.78 3.91
CA CYS A 74 8.70 -7.20 4.96
C CYS A 74 10.18 -7.51 4.64
N ARG A 75 11.11 -7.15 5.54
CA ARG A 75 12.50 -7.64 5.46
C ARG A 75 12.63 -8.99 6.13
#